data_AF-A0A954K6R2-F1
#
_entry.id   AF-A0A954K6R2-F1
#
_cell.length_a   1.000
_cell.length_b   1.000
_cell.length_c   1.000
_cell.angle_alpha   90.00
_cell.angle_beta   90.00
_cell.angle_gamma   90.00
#
_symmetry.space_group_name_H-M   'P 1'
#
loop_
_entity.id
_entity.type
_entity.pdbx_description
1 polymer ?
#
loop_
_entity_poly.entity_id
_entity_poly.type
_entity_poly.pdbx_seq_one_letter_code
_entity_poly.pdbx_strand_id
1 'polypeptide(L)'
;MLARYQSAVLCTLCVALFAIGIRTLPAADWPMWRGNLKRTAVTTETLPVDLKLSWTRQLPRHQVAWPNEERLQYDLAHEPVAVGDRILVGSPLDGNLSAFDANTGDVLWRYETNGPIRFAPVVVEDNVLFGSDDGYLYCLNLTDGILRWKITGAPETHPRRWHLGNDRLISYWPVRGAPVVKDGVVFFGAGIWPSMG
;
A
#
# COMPACT_ATOMS: atom_id res chain seq x y z
N MET A 1 71.44 45.64 18.77
CA MET A 1 69.99 45.91 18.64
C MET A 1 69.63 45.72 17.16
N LEU A 2 69.34 44.52 16.65
CA LEU A 2 68.12 43.70 16.79
C LEU A 2 66.85 44.54 16.48
N ALA A 3 65.95 44.21 15.55
CA ALA A 3 65.72 43.00 14.77
C ALA A 3 64.90 43.31 13.50
N ARG A 4 65.02 42.42 12.50
CA ARG A 4 64.20 42.34 11.28
C ARG A 4 62.80 41.80 11.60
N TYR A 5 61.76 42.31 10.95
CA TYR A 5 60.45 41.66 10.87
C TYR A 5 60.18 41.25 9.42
N GLN A 6 60.13 39.93 9.20
CA GLN A 6 59.56 39.31 8.01
C GLN A 6 58.06 39.09 8.25
N SER A 7 57.22 39.47 7.30
CA SER A 7 55.80 39.09 7.29
C SER A 7 55.58 38.06 6.19
N ALA A 8 55.51 36.79 6.59
CA ALA A 8 54.97 35.71 5.79
C ALA A 8 53.44 35.77 5.87
N VAL A 9 52.74 35.79 4.73
CA VAL A 9 51.30 35.54 4.68
C VAL A 9 51.07 34.23 3.93
N LEU A 10 50.38 33.35 4.63
CA LEU A 10 50.08 31.95 4.37
C LEU A 10 49.27 31.78 3.07
N CYS A 11 49.68 30.84 2.22
CA CYS A 11 48.92 30.36 1.08
C CYS A 11 47.92 29.29 1.58
N THR A 12 46.63 29.60 1.60
CA THR A 12 45.58 28.65 2.00
C THR A 12 45.19 27.77 0.82
N LEU A 13 45.62 26.50 0.82
CA LEU A 13 45.12 25.49 -0.12
C LEU A 13 43.74 25.01 0.37
N CYS A 14 42.67 25.37 -0.34
CA CYS A 14 41.36 24.72 -0.18
C CYS A 14 41.35 23.41 -0.98
N VAL A 15 41.50 22.27 -0.30
CA VAL A 15 41.24 20.96 -0.89
C VAL A 15 39.74 20.69 -0.83
N ALA A 16 39.06 20.75 -1.97
CA ALA A 16 37.66 20.33 -2.09
C ALA A 16 37.59 18.80 -2.12
N LEU A 17 37.17 18.19 -1.01
CA LEU A 17 36.81 16.77 -0.94
C LEU A 17 35.47 16.57 -1.66
N PHE A 18 35.51 16.07 -2.90
CA PHE A 18 34.33 15.50 -3.55
C PHE A 18 34.02 14.16 -2.88
N ALA A 19 33.07 14.16 -1.93
CA ALA A 19 32.48 12.94 -1.44
C ALA A 19 31.65 12.31 -2.58
N ILE A 20 32.18 11.27 -3.21
CA ILE A 20 31.43 10.41 -4.11
C ILE A 20 30.47 9.59 -3.22
N GLY A 21 29.29 10.15 -2.96
CA GLY A 21 28.22 9.43 -2.29
C GLY A 21 27.81 8.24 -3.14
N ILE A 22 27.81 7.04 -2.57
CA ILE A 22 27.24 5.85 -3.18
C ILE A 22 25.75 6.14 -3.38
N ARG A 23 25.33 6.38 -4.63
CA ARG A 23 23.91 6.47 -4.97
C ARG A 23 23.37 5.06 -5.07
N THR A 24 22.73 4.57 -4.01
CA THR A 24 21.83 3.43 -4.14
C THR A 24 20.66 3.87 -5.01
N LEU A 25 20.46 3.20 -6.14
CA LEU A 25 19.25 3.40 -6.92
C LEU A 25 18.04 2.96 -6.06
N PRO A 26 16.94 3.72 -6.03
CA PRO A 26 15.73 3.29 -5.35
C PRO A 26 15.25 1.96 -5.97
N ALA A 27 14.82 1.04 -5.12
CA ALA A 27 14.24 -0.23 -5.55
C ALA A 27 12.97 0.01 -6.38
N ALA A 28 12.70 -0.86 -7.35
CA ALA A 28 11.47 -0.79 -8.13
C ALA A 28 10.20 -0.97 -7.26
N ASP A 29 9.19 -0.14 -7.51
CA ASP A 29 7.90 -0.23 -6.85
C ASP A 29 7.08 -1.44 -7.32
N TRP A 30 6.18 -1.88 -6.45
CA TRP A 30 5.12 -2.86 -6.70
C TRP A 30 3.76 -2.26 -6.29
N PRO A 31 3.22 -1.26 -7.02
CA PRO A 31 2.13 -0.39 -6.56
C PRO A 31 0.73 -1.01 -6.56
N MET A 32 0.56 -2.23 -7.07
CA MET A 32 -0.75 -2.86 -7.25
C MET A 32 -0.64 -4.38 -7.35
N TRP A 33 -1.77 -5.06 -7.36
CA TRP A 33 -1.84 -6.49 -7.61
C TRP A 33 -1.08 -6.89 -8.88
N ARG A 34 -0.13 -7.82 -8.76
CA ARG A 34 0.77 -8.27 -9.83
C ARG A 34 1.63 -7.15 -10.47
N GLY A 35 1.94 -6.12 -9.69
CA GLY A 35 3.05 -5.18 -9.89
C GLY A 35 2.82 -4.06 -10.91
N ASN A 36 1.94 -4.22 -11.89
CA ASN A 36 1.68 -3.18 -12.89
C ASN A 36 0.31 -3.35 -13.56
N LEU A 37 -0.06 -2.38 -14.40
CA LEU A 37 -1.35 -2.35 -15.12
C LEU A 37 -1.58 -3.58 -16.01
N LYS A 38 -0.50 -4.20 -16.53
CA LYS A 38 -0.57 -5.44 -17.32
C LYS A 38 -0.63 -6.69 -16.45
N ARG A 39 -0.49 -6.54 -15.12
CA ARG A 39 -0.52 -7.60 -14.13
C ARG A 39 0.50 -8.71 -14.42
N THR A 40 1.70 -8.33 -14.86
CA THR A 40 2.71 -9.32 -15.29
C THR A 40 3.24 -10.16 -14.13
N ALA A 41 3.23 -9.64 -12.90
CA ALA A 41 3.90 -10.23 -11.74
C ALA A 41 5.41 -10.43 -11.96
N VAL A 42 6.06 -9.44 -12.59
CA VAL A 42 7.50 -9.45 -12.88
C VAL A 42 8.14 -8.17 -12.37
N THR A 43 9.33 -8.28 -11.79
CA THR A 43 10.23 -7.17 -11.50
C THR A 43 11.47 -7.25 -12.39
N THR A 44 12.05 -6.08 -12.72
CA THR A 44 13.37 -5.98 -13.37
C THR A 44 14.52 -6.10 -12.39
N GLU A 45 14.23 -6.06 -11.08
CA GLU A 45 15.23 -6.20 -10.03
C GLU A 45 15.86 -7.59 -10.06
N THR A 46 17.17 -7.63 -9.83
CA THR A 46 17.90 -8.88 -9.66
C THR A 46 18.05 -9.15 -8.17
N LEU A 47 17.57 -10.31 -7.72
CA LEU A 47 17.72 -10.70 -6.33
C LEU A 47 19.18 -11.09 -6.03
N PRO A 48 19.71 -10.74 -4.85
CA PRO A 48 21.02 -11.20 -4.43
C PRO A 48 21.01 -12.72 -4.23
N VAL A 49 22.15 -13.36 -4.48
CA VAL A 49 22.31 -14.82 -4.32
C VAL A 49 22.20 -15.24 -2.86
N ASP A 50 22.69 -14.41 -1.94
CA ASP A 50 22.61 -14.62 -0.49
C ASP A 50 21.47 -13.79 0.10
N LEU A 51 20.30 -14.42 0.29
CA LEU A 51 19.13 -13.81 0.90
C LEU A 51 19.19 -13.94 2.42
N LYS A 52 19.08 -12.81 3.12
CA LYS A 52 18.97 -12.76 4.58
C LYS A 52 17.62 -12.18 4.96
N LEU A 53 17.02 -12.76 6.00
CA LEU A 53 15.83 -12.17 6.60
C LEU A 53 16.17 -10.77 7.11
N SER A 54 15.48 -9.75 6.58
CA SER A 54 15.62 -8.38 7.06
C SER A 54 14.80 -8.18 8.33
N TRP A 55 13.48 -8.43 8.24
CA TRP A 55 12.56 -8.35 9.37
C TRP A 55 11.31 -9.21 9.12
N THR A 56 10.55 -9.46 10.18
CA THR A 56 9.27 -10.19 10.14
C THR A 56 8.19 -9.42 10.88
N ARG A 57 6.96 -9.45 10.37
CA ARG A 57 5.79 -8.92 11.04
C ARG A 57 4.67 -9.94 11.07
N GLN A 58 4.15 -10.22 12.27
CA GLN A 58 2.99 -11.09 12.43
C GLN A 58 1.71 -10.28 12.24
N LEU A 59 0.95 -10.62 11.20
CA LEU A 59 -0.41 -10.11 10.98
C LEU A 59 -1.44 -11.04 11.62
N PRO A 60 -2.68 -10.56 11.85
CA PRO A 60 -3.77 -11.41 12.35
C PRO A 60 -3.94 -12.68 11.52
N ARG A 61 -4.24 -13.81 12.19
CA ARG A 61 -4.43 -15.10 11.52
C ARG A 61 -5.68 -15.04 10.64
N HIS A 62 -5.50 -15.38 9.36
CA HIS A 62 -6.59 -15.49 8.40
C HIS A 62 -7.69 -16.43 8.89
N GLN A 63 -8.93 -15.94 8.83
CA GLN A 63 -10.15 -16.73 8.94
C GLN A 63 -10.92 -16.51 7.65
N VAL A 64 -11.14 -17.58 6.89
CA VAL A 64 -11.87 -17.51 5.63
C VAL A 64 -13.33 -17.23 5.92
N ALA A 65 -13.87 -16.14 5.37
CA ALA A 65 -15.23 -15.70 5.61
C ALA A 65 -16.31 -16.69 5.12
N TRP A 66 -15.99 -17.45 4.06
CA TRP A 66 -16.89 -18.44 3.46
C TRP A 66 -16.11 -19.74 3.19
N PRO A 67 -15.85 -20.57 4.20
CA PRO A 67 -14.99 -21.75 4.07
C PRO A 67 -15.58 -22.83 3.13
N ASN A 68 -16.89 -22.80 2.90
CA ASN A 68 -17.60 -23.74 2.02
C ASN A 68 -17.91 -23.16 0.63
N GLU A 69 -17.42 -21.95 0.32
CA GLU A 69 -17.67 -21.29 -0.97
C GLU A 69 -16.38 -21.26 -1.80
N GLU A 70 -16.25 -22.22 -2.72
CA GLU A 70 -15.05 -22.38 -3.53
C GLU A 70 -14.76 -21.17 -4.42
N ARG A 71 -15.78 -20.37 -4.76
CA ARG A 71 -15.64 -19.17 -5.60
C ARG A 71 -15.10 -17.96 -4.84
N LEU A 72 -15.13 -17.96 -3.50
CA LEU A 72 -14.78 -16.81 -2.65
C LEU A 72 -13.54 -17.09 -1.81
N GLN A 73 -12.37 -17.07 -2.46
CA GLN A 73 -11.07 -17.35 -1.84
C GLN A 73 -10.26 -16.10 -1.48
N TYR A 74 -10.92 -14.94 -1.31
CA TYR A 74 -10.24 -13.65 -1.13
C TYR A 74 -9.48 -13.53 0.20
N ASP A 75 -9.74 -14.41 1.17
CA ASP A 75 -9.19 -14.32 2.53
C ASP A 75 -7.97 -15.21 2.77
N LEU A 76 -7.46 -15.88 1.73
CA LEU A 76 -6.39 -16.86 1.87
C LEU A 76 -5.03 -16.21 2.22
N ALA A 77 -4.80 -14.98 1.77
CA ALA A 77 -3.56 -14.26 2.02
C ALA A 77 -3.79 -12.75 2.03
N HIS A 78 -2.90 -12.03 2.72
CA HIS A 78 -2.79 -10.59 2.53
C HIS A 78 -2.17 -10.31 1.16
N GLU A 79 -2.63 -9.26 0.48
CA GLU A 79 -2.07 -8.83 -0.80
C GLU A 79 -1.30 -7.51 -0.61
N PRO A 80 -0.04 -7.56 -0.16
CA PRO A 80 0.77 -6.37 0.05
C PRO A 80 1.13 -5.69 -1.27
N VAL A 81 1.27 -4.37 -1.24
CA VAL A 81 1.93 -3.57 -2.28
C VAL A 81 3.07 -2.77 -1.66
N ALA A 82 4.10 -2.48 -2.44
CA ALA A 82 5.27 -1.75 -1.98
C ALA A 82 5.52 -0.53 -2.87
N VAL A 83 5.65 0.67 -2.29
CA VAL A 83 5.93 1.91 -3.03
C VAL A 83 6.85 2.79 -2.22
N GLY A 84 8.00 3.16 -2.79
CA GLY A 84 9.11 3.78 -2.07
C GLY A 84 9.46 2.96 -0.83
N ASP A 85 9.56 3.63 0.32
CA ASP A 85 9.88 2.98 1.61
C ASP A 85 8.65 2.46 2.36
N ARG A 86 7.53 2.20 1.67
CA ARG A 86 6.27 1.75 2.29
C ARG A 86 5.82 0.41 1.79
N ILE A 87 5.35 -0.43 2.71
CA ILE A 87 4.53 -1.62 2.41
C ILE A 87 3.12 -1.37 2.92
N LEU A 88 2.13 -1.49 2.03
CA LEU A 88 0.72 -1.32 2.36
C LEU A 88 0.02 -2.67 2.40
N VAL A 89 -0.76 -2.91 3.45
CA VAL A 89 -1.49 -4.16 3.65
C VAL A 89 -2.91 -3.89 4.10
N GLY A 90 -3.88 -4.32 3.27
CA GLY A 90 -5.30 -4.36 3.62
C GLY A 90 -5.65 -5.64 4.35
N SER A 91 -6.49 -5.55 5.38
CA SER A 91 -6.88 -6.68 6.21
C SER A 91 -8.31 -7.15 5.95
N PRO A 92 -8.53 -8.43 5.63
CA PRO A 92 -9.87 -8.99 5.44
C PRO A 92 -10.60 -9.22 6.77
N LEU A 93 -9.93 -9.06 7.91
CA LEU A 93 -10.46 -9.43 9.22
C LEU A 93 -11.01 -8.24 9.98
N ASP A 94 -10.19 -7.21 10.16
CA ASP A 94 -10.48 -6.06 11.01
C ASP A 94 -10.74 -4.77 10.21
N GLY A 95 -10.69 -4.83 8.87
CA GLY A 95 -10.97 -3.68 8.01
C GLY A 95 -9.91 -2.59 8.05
N ASN A 96 -8.70 -2.89 8.56
CA ASN A 96 -7.59 -1.95 8.59
C ASN A 96 -6.76 -2.00 7.31
N LEU A 97 -6.46 -0.83 6.74
CA LEU A 97 -5.32 -0.63 5.85
C LEU A 97 -4.15 -0.13 6.68
N SER A 98 -3.04 -0.85 6.68
CA SER A 98 -1.82 -0.45 7.40
C SER A 98 -0.70 -0.12 6.42
N ALA A 99 0.05 0.93 6.71
CA ALA A 99 1.35 1.19 6.09
C ALA A 99 2.47 0.85 7.06
N PHE A 100 3.48 0.15 6.54
CA PHE A 100 4.70 -0.19 7.25
C PHE A 100 5.90 0.43 6.56
N ASP A 101 6.92 0.77 7.35
CA ASP A 101 8.24 1.06 6.82
C ASP A 101 8.82 -0.20 6.17
N ALA A 102 9.26 -0.11 4.92
CA ALA A 102 9.76 -1.27 4.17
C ALA A 102 11.10 -1.80 4.70
N ASN A 103 11.86 -0.98 5.41
CA ASN A 103 13.19 -1.32 5.92
C ASN A 103 13.14 -1.87 7.35
N THR A 104 12.19 -1.43 8.17
CA THR A 104 12.09 -1.83 9.58
C THR A 104 10.86 -2.68 9.91
N GLY A 105 9.80 -2.59 9.10
CA GLY A 105 8.50 -3.20 9.38
C GLY A 105 7.66 -2.43 10.42
N ASP A 106 8.11 -1.25 10.85
CA ASP A 106 7.39 -0.41 11.81
C ASP A 106 6.10 0.14 11.21
N VAL A 107 5.08 0.36 12.06
CA VAL A 107 3.83 0.98 11.63
C VAL A 107 4.06 2.46 11.37
N LEU A 108 3.80 2.91 10.15
CA LEU A 108 3.79 4.33 9.80
C LEU A 108 2.42 4.95 10.07
N TRP A 109 1.37 4.30 9.58
CA TRP A 109 -0.01 4.71 9.82
C TRP A 109 -0.99 3.55 9.64
N ARG A 110 -2.21 3.75 10.12
CA ARG A 110 -3.35 2.84 9.93
C ARG A 110 -4.61 3.62 9.63
N TYR A 111 -5.46 3.05 8.78
CA TYR A 111 -6.78 3.57 8.49
C TYR A 111 -7.82 2.46 8.64
N GLU A 112 -8.83 2.70 9.46
CA GLU A 112 -9.90 1.74 9.75
C GLU A 112 -11.12 2.01 8.86
N THR A 113 -11.66 0.94 8.26
CA THR A 113 -12.94 0.94 7.56
C THR A 113 -13.98 0.13 8.33
N ASN A 114 -15.26 0.27 7.97
CA ASN A 114 -16.33 -0.46 8.66
C ASN A 114 -16.52 -1.89 8.13
N GLY A 115 -15.58 -2.40 7.33
CA GLY A 115 -15.68 -3.71 6.70
C GLY A 115 -14.34 -4.25 6.21
N PRO A 116 -14.25 -5.56 5.94
CA PRO A 116 -13.06 -6.19 5.35
C PRO A 116 -12.46 -5.45 4.15
N ILE A 117 -11.13 -5.37 4.11
CA ILE A 117 -10.36 -5.00 2.92
C ILE A 117 -9.73 -6.28 2.37
N ARG A 118 -10.29 -6.80 1.28
CA ARG A 118 -9.97 -8.16 0.79
C ARG A 118 -8.96 -8.21 -0.36
N PHE A 119 -8.75 -7.08 -1.03
CA PHE A 119 -7.92 -7.01 -2.23
C PHE A 119 -6.79 -6.00 -2.03
N ALA A 120 -5.72 -6.18 -2.79
CA ALA A 120 -4.59 -5.26 -2.83
C ALA A 120 -5.07 -3.81 -3.06
N PRO A 121 -4.54 -2.83 -2.31
CA PRO A 121 -4.70 -1.44 -2.66
C PRO A 121 -3.96 -1.14 -3.98
N VAL A 122 -4.29 -0.01 -4.59
CA VAL A 122 -3.62 0.51 -5.78
C VAL A 122 -3.05 1.88 -5.47
N VAL A 123 -1.76 2.03 -5.68
CA VAL A 123 -1.05 3.29 -5.48
C VAL A 123 -0.79 3.94 -6.82
N VAL A 124 -1.24 5.19 -6.97
CA VAL A 124 -0.94 6.04 -8.13
C VAL A 124 -0.59 7.42 -7.60
N GLU A 125 0.65 7.84 -7.85
CA GLU A 125 1.22 9.05 -7.24
C GLU A 125 1.10 8.97 -5.71
N ASP A 126 0.53 10.00 -5.06
CA ASP A 126 0.32 10.04 -3.61
C ASP A 126 -1.02 9.47 -3.15
N ASN A 127 -1.76 8.78 -4.03
CA ASN A 127 -3.09 8.26 -3.74
C ASN A 127 -3.07 6.74 -3.51
N VAL A 128 -3.63 6.31 -2.39
CA VAL A 128 -3.86 4.89 -2.07
C VAL A 128 -5.34 4.58 -2.22
N LEU A 129 -5.68 3.80 -3.24
CA LEU A 129 -7.05 3.43 -3.61
C LEU A 129 -7.36 2.00 -3.19
N PHE A 130 -8.48 1.76 -2.51
CA PHE A 130 -8.88 0.41 -2.11
C PHE A 130 -10.37 0.29 -1.84
N GLY A 131 -10.90 -0.91 -2.06
CA GLY A 131 -12.28 -1.26 -1.76
C GLY A 131 -12.43 -1.89 -0.37
N SER A 132 -13.58 -1.65 0.25
CA SER A 132 -13.99 -2.35 1.46
C SER A 132 -15.38 -2.99 1.28
N ASP A 133 -15.60 -4.07 2.03
CA ASP A 133 -16.88 -4.74 2.19
C ASP A 133 -17.96 -3.82 2.81
N ASP A 134 -17.58 -2.67 3.37
CA ASP A 134 -18.53 -1.62 3.78
C ASP A 134 -19.17 -0.88 2.60
N GLY A 135 -18.77 -1.20 1.37
CA GLY A 135 -19.36 -0.71 0.13
C GLY A 135 -18.80 0.61 -0.36
N TYR A 136 -17.63 1.02 0.15
CA TYR A 136 -16.92 2.20 -0.32
C TYR A 136 -15.62 1.85 -1.04
N LEU A 137 -15.33 2.65 -2.07
CA LEU A 137 -13.98 2.86 -2.58
C LEU A 137 -13.39 4.04 -1.80
N TYR A 138 -12.22 3.83 -1.21
CA TYR A 138 -11.48 4.83 -0.44
C TYR A 138 -10.29 5.35 -1.24
N CYS A 139 -9.93 6.62 -0.99
CA CYS A 139 -8.68 7.23 -1.41
C CYS A 139 -8.01 7.91 -0.23
N LEU A 140 -6.84 7.43 0.15
CA LEU A 140 -6.02 8.04 1.20
C LEU A 140 -4.78 8.69 0.59
N ASN A 141 -4.18 9.59 1.34
CA ASN A 141 -2.82 10.05 1.09
C ASN A 141 -1.81 8.97 1.50
N LEU A 142 -0.86 8.65 0.60
CA LEU A 142 0.18 7.65 0.84
C LEU A 142 1.08 7.96 2.03
N THR A 143 1.36 9.25 2.27
CA THR A 143 2.34 9.69 3.25
C THR A 143 1.85 9.52 4.69
N ASP A 144 0.61 9.93 4.97
CA ASP A 144 0.06 10.06 6.32
C ASP A 144 -1.21 9.21 6.56
N GLY A 145 -1.73 8.53 5.54
CA GLY A 145 -2.95 7.72 5.63
C GLY A 145 -4.24 8.54 5.79
N ILE A 146 -4.19 9.87 5.61
CA ILE A 146 -5.36 10.73 5.76
C ILE A 146 -6.31 10.51 4.58
N LEU A 147 -7.60 10.38 4.90
CA LEU A 147 -8.67 10.29 3.91
C LEU A 147 -8.73 11.54 3.05
N ARG A 148 -8.56 11.37 1.73
CA ARG A 148 -8.81 12.41 0.73
C ARG A 148 -10.26 12.42 0.31
N TRP A 149 -10.81 11.25 -0.04
CA TRP A 149 -12.21 11.07 -0.38
C TRP A 149 -12.61 9.60 -0.28
N LYS A 150 -13.92 9.35 -0.26
CA LYS A 150 -14.50 8.02 -0.49
C LYS A 150 -15.79 8.15 -1.29
N ILE A 151 -16.10 7.12 -2.08
CA ILE A 151 -17.32 7.05 -2.88
C ILE A 151 -18.02 5.72 -2.63
N THR A 152 -19.35 5.74 -2.53
CA THR A 152 -20.12 4.51 -2.37
C THR A 152 -20.32 3.81 -3.71
N GLY A 153 -20.22 2.48 -3.70
CA GLY A 153 -20.63 1.65 -4.82
C GLY A 153 -22.13 1.35 -4.86
N ALA A 154 -22.88 1.77 -3.83
CA ALA A 154 -24.32 1.56 -3.78
C ALA A 154 -25.07 2.51 -4.73
N PRO A 155 -26.10 2.03 -5.44
CA PRO A 155 -26.94 2.87 -6.28
C PRO A 155 -27.79 3.80 -5.40
N GLU A 156 -28.12 4.98 -5.94
CA GLU A 156 -28.96 5.98 -5.25
C GLU A 156 -30.33 5.44 -4.85
N THR A 157 -30.85 4.45 -5.56
CA THR A 157 -32.15 3.84 -5.26
C THR A 157 -32.14 2.99 -3.99
N HIS A 158 -30.96 2.49 -3.57
CA HIS A 158 -30.83 1.63 -2.40
C HIS A 158 -29.50 1.88 -1.64
N PRO A 159 -29.21 3.09 -1.17
CA PRO A 159 -27.86 3.49 -0.74
C PRO A 159 -27.37 2.83 0.56
N ARG A 160 -28.27 2.16 1.30
CA ARG A 160 -28.00 1.61 2.65
C ARG A 160 -28.67 0.25 2.87
N ARG A 161 -28.61 -0.63 1.87
CA ARG A 161 -28.97 -2.03 2.08
C ARG A 161 -27.77 -2.74 2.69
N TRP A 162 -27.96 -3.28 3.88
CA TRP A 162 -26.96 -4.04 4.62
C TRP A 162 -27.50 -5.44 4.87
N HIS A 163 -26.60 -6.41 4.98
CA HIS A 163 -26.95 -7.78 5.36
C HIS A 163 -25.94 -8.31 6.37
N LEU A 164 -26.38 -9.22 7.23
CA LEU A 164 -25.48 -9.98 8.08
C LEU A 164 -24.78 -11.04 7.24
N GLY A 165 -23.45 -11.00 7.18
CA GLY A 165 -22.66 -12.01 6.50
C GLY A 165 -21.29 -12.12 7.16
N ASN A 166 -20.79 -13.34 7.36
CA ASN A 166 -19.52 -13.58 8.06
C ASN A 166 -19.42 -12.84 9.41
N ASP A 167 -20.46 -13.05 10.25
CA ASP A 167 -20.58 -12.51 11.61
C ASP A 167 -20.47 -10.98 11.73
N ARG A 168 -20.76 -10.25 10.64
CA ARG A 168 -20.70 -8.79 10.61
C ARG A 168 -21.75 -8.20 9.69
N LEU A 169 -21.97 -6.88 9.83
CA LEU A 169 -22.80 -6.11 8.91
C LEU A 169 -21.98 -5.75 7.67
N ILE A 170 -22.45 -6.13 6.48
CA ILE A 170 -21.76 -5.90 5.20
C ILE A 170 -22.72 -5.17 4.26
N SER A 171 -22.19 -4.27 3.43
CA SER A 171 -22.98 -3.60 2.40
C SER A 171 -23.52 -4.61 1.39
N TYR A 172 -24.72 -4.39 0.87
CA TYR A 172 -25.24 -5.19 -0.22
C TYR A 172 -24.46 -4.96 -1.54
N TRP A 173 -23.67 -3.88 -1.61
CA TRP A 173 -22.73 -3.56 -2.69
C TRP A 173 -21.31 -3.50 -2.14
N PRO A 174 -20.73 -4.63 -1.69
CA PRO A 174 -19.36 -4.61 -1.21
C PRO A 174 -18.41 -4.32 -2.37
N VAL A 175 -17.32 -3.60 -2.12
CA VAL A 175 -16.28 -3.33 -3.13
C VAL A 175 -15.21 -4.41 -3.00
N ARG A 176 -15.41 -5.51 -3.73
CA ARG A 176 -14.57 -6.72 -3.71
C ARG A 176 -13.75 -6.86 -4.99
N GLY A 177 -12.88 -5.89 -5.22
CA GLY A 177 -11.92 -5.93 -6.31
C GLY A 177 -10.93 -4.79 -6.21
N ALA A 178 -9.76 -4.96 -6.81
CA ALA A 178 -8.79 -3.88 -6.92
C ALA A 178 -9.29 -2.84 -7.94
N PRO A 179 -9.34 -1.55 -7.58
CA PRO A 179 -9.67 -0.48 -8.53
C PRO A 179 -8.62 -0.42 -9.65
N VAL A 180 -9.02 0.09 -10.83
CA VAL A 180 -8.12 0.29 -11.96
C VAL A 180 -8.11 1.77 -12.31
N VAL A 181 -6.92 2.34 -12.47
CA VAL A 181 -6.74 3.74 -12.88
C VAL A 181 -6.29 3.79 -14.33
N LYS A 182 -7.00 4.56 -15.15
CA LYS A 182 -6.63 4.81 -16.54
C LYS A 182 -7.01 6.24 -16.92
N ASP A 183 -6.05 6.97 -17.49
CA ASP A 183 -6.27 8.34 -17.99
C ASP A 183 -6.91 9.28 -16.94
N GLY A 184 -6.49 9.16 -15.67
CA GLY A 184 -7.02 9.94 -14.55
C GLY A 184 -8.39 9.48 -14.02
N VAL A 185 -8.98 8.43 -14.59
CA VAL A 185 -10.28 7.88 -14.18
C VAL A 185 -10.07 6.61 -13.35
N VAL A 186 -10.77 6.53 -12.21
CA VAL A 186 -10.78 5.33 -11.35
C VAL A 186 -12.02 4.49 -11.66
N PHE A 187 -11.80 3.24 -12.03
CA PHE A 187 -12.82 2.23 -12.28
C PHE A 187 -12.83 1.22 -11.14
N PHE A 188 -14.01 0.87 -10.63
CA PHE A 188 -14.18 -0.15 -9.61
C PHE A 188 -15.53 -0.85 -9.78
N GLY A 189 -15.61 -2.09 -9.28
CA GLY A 189 -16.86 -2.84 -9.22
C GLY A 189 -17.41 -2.87 -7.80
N ALA A 190 -18.73 -2.83 -7.67
CA ALA A 190 -19.42 -3.00 -6.41
C ALA A 190 -20.65 -3.91 -6.60
N GLY A 191 -20.89 -4.80 -5.64
CA GLY A 191 -21.93 -5.82 -5.75
C GLY A 191 -21.39 -7.20 -6.11
N ILE A 192 -22.28 -8.19 -6.04
CA ILE A 192 -22.05 -9.65 -6.06
C ILE A 192 -21.93 -10.24 -4.66
N TRP A 193 -23.05 -10.80 -4.21
CA TRP A 193 -23.07 -11.80 -3.15
C TRP A 193 -22.97 -13.20 -3.78
N PRO A 194 -22.38 -14.19 -3.08
CA PRO A 194 -22.34 -15.57 -3.56
C PRO A 194 -23.73 -16.15 -3.88
N SER A 195 -24.79 -15.69 -3.22
CA SER A 195 -26.17 -16.09 -3.53
C SER A 195 -26.73 -15.47 -4.82
N MET A 196 -26.01 -14.57 -5.47
CA MET A 196 -26.45 -13.83 -6.66
C MET A 196 -25.77 -14.29 -7.95
N GLY A 197 -25.01 -15.40 -7.96
CA GLY A 197 -24.33 -15.95 -9.15
C GLY A 197 -24.01 -17.44 -9.06
#